data_AF-A0A1M6EL79-F1
#
_entry.id   AF-A0A1M6EL79-F1
#
_cell.length_a   1.000
_cell.length_b   1.000
_cell.length_c   1.000
_cell.angle_alpha   90.00
_cell.angle_beta   90.00
_cell.angle_gamma   90.00
#
_symmetry.space_group_name_H-M   'P 1'
#
loop_
_entity.id
_entity.type
_entity.pdbx_description
1 polymer ?
#
loop_
_entity_poly.entity_id
_entity_poly.type
_entity_poly.pdbx_seq_one_letter_code
_entity_poly.pdbx_strand_id
1 'polypeptide(L)'
;MDKSFVIMKKFLVVLLSIVSLISCQDSDKEKKAILSESNGKINNISIFIDENLWNGEIGDSIRKKFAAPVDGLPQEEPLFNLNQYPTKIFDGIAQKSRNIIYVQKGQKNGFNEQVNQYAKPQKVFYVLGKTNDEIIKVLEEKSAAIIKSIKASEIIENQVRLKKALVSDQKVREKFGIGLTIGYGYKYDMVKDNFLWIRKEFSTGYNSILVYQVPIDVIENDKEVIENVISMRDSIGKLNIHGVLPNTWMITEDAYSPYIFDTTIQGKKTYETKGTWELKNDYMAGPFINYAIKDEKNNRYLILEGFTYNPSKSKRDLVFELESIIKSIKFLK
;
A
#
# COMPACT_ATOMS: atom_id res chain seq x y z
N MET A 1 -45.59 -7.97 70.08
CA MET A 1 -44.60 -8.94 69.57
C MET A 1 -45.18 -9.56 68.31
N ASP A 2 -44.92 -8.99 67.14
CA ASP A 2 -45.14 -9.74 65.89
C ASP A 2 -43.83 -10.40 65.50
N LYS A 3 -43.57 -11.56 66.12
CA LYS A 3 -42.46 -12.44 65.73
C LYS A 3 -42.48 -12.71 64.22
N SER A 4 -43.67 -12.74 63.61
CA SER A 4 -43.86 -12.88 62.16
C SER A 4 -43.24 -11.74 61.34
N PHE A 5 -43.30 -10.49 61.81
CA PHE A 5 -42.76 -9.34 61.07
C PHE A 5 -41.22 -9.30 61.09
N VAL A 6 -40.61 -9.70 62.22
CA VAL A 6 -39.15 -9.82 62.35
C VAL A 6 -38.63 -11.01 61.52
N ILE A 7 -39.36 -12.13 61.47
CA ILE A 7 -39.00 -13.28 60.64
C ILE A 7 -39.09 -12.93 59.15
N MET A 8 -40.11 -12.18 58.72
CA MET A 8 -40.28 -11.78 57.33
C MET A 8 -39.21 -10.78 56.86
N LYS A 9 -38.77 -9.85 57.72
CA LYS A 9 -37.61 -8.98 57.45
C LYS A 9 -36.30 -9.76 57.37
N LYS A 10 -36.10 -10.77 58.23
CA LYS A 10 -34.90 -11.63 58.18
C LYS A 10 -34.88 -12.50 56.92
N PHE A 11 -36.04 -13.02 56.50
CA PHE A 11 -36.18 -13.75 55.23
C PHE A 11 -35.91 -12.85 54.01
N LEU A 12 -36.41 -11.61 54.02
CA LEU A 12 -36.19 -10.65 52.94
C LEU A 12 -34.70 -10.25 52.83
N VAL A 13 -34.00 -10.08 53.96
CA VAL A 13 -32.57 -9.76 53.98
C VAL A 13 -31.73 -10.96 53.51
N VAL A 14 -32.08 -12.18 53.90
CA VAL A 14 -31.39 -13.40 53.43
C VAL A 14 -31.63 -13.62 51.93
N LEU A 15 -32.85 -13.36 51.43
CA LEU A 15 -33.18 -13.46 50.01
C LEU A 15 -32.43 -12.40 49.18
N LEU A 16 -32.28 -11.17 49.68
CA LEU A 16 -31.50 -10.11 49.02
C LEU A 16 -29.98 -10.40 49.02
N SER A 17 -29.50 -11.15 50.01
CA SER A 17 -28.09 -11.60 50.11
C SER A 17 -27.77 -12.76 49.15
N ILE A 18 -28.77 -13.57 48.80
CA ILE A 18 -28.61 -14.70 47.87
C ILE A 18 -28.66 -14.22 46.41
N VAL A 19 -29.44 -13.16 46.11
CA VAL A 19 -29.51 -12.58 44.76
C VAL A 19 -28.24 -11.80 44.38
N SER A 20 -27.45 -11.35 45.36
CA SER A 20 -26.17 -10.66 45.13
C SER A 20 -24.98 -11.61 44.85
N LEU A 21 -25.16 -12.93 44.95
CA LEU A 21 -24.14 -13.94 44.66
C LEU A 21 -24.32 -14.63 43.29
N ILE A 22 -25.30 -14.22 42.48
CA ILE A 22 -25.53 -14.75 41.12
C ILE A 22 -25.11 -13.72 40.04
N SER A 23 -24.27 -12.74 40.41
CA SER A 23 -23.66 -11.83 39.45
C SER A 23 -22.48 -12.50 38.76
N CYS A 24 -22.70 -12.90 37.51
CA CYS A 24 -21.75 -13.26 36.46
C CYS A 24 -20.47 -14.02 36.89
N GLN A 25 -20.52 -15.33 36.69
CA GLN A 25 -19.37 -16.05 36.14
C GLN A 25 -19.10 -15.48 34.73
N ASP A 26 -18.30 -14.42 34.66
CA ASP A 26 -17.64 -14.06 33.41
C ASP A 26 -16.67 -15.20 33.10
N SER A 27 -17.06 -16.03 32.15
CA SER A 27 -16.20 -17.02 31.54
C SER A 27 -14.89 -16.35 31.14
N ASP A 28 -13.77 -16.89 31.60
CA ASP A 28 -12.39 -16.57 31.20
C ASP A 28 -12.15 -16.88 29.70
N LYS A 29 -12.91 -16.25 28.81
CA LYS A 29 -12.55 -16.07 27.42
C LYS A 29 -11.68 -14.82 27.37
N GLU A 30 -10.38 -15.04 27.47
CA GLU A 30 -9.30 -14.15 27.03
C GLU A 30 -9.74 -12.71 26.75
N LYS A 31 -9.55 -11.81 27.72
CA LYS A 31 -9.42 -10.38 27.44
C LYS A 31 -8.19 -10.22 26.54
N LYS A 32 -8.33 -10.41 25.23
CA LYS A 32 -7.32 -10.02 24.24
C LYS A 32 -7.05 -8.54 24.50
N ALA A 33 -5.87 -8.24 25.06
CA ALA A 33 -5.44 -6.87 25.30
C ALA A 33 -5.72 -6.04 24.03
N ILE A 34 -6.45 -4.94 24.19
CA ILE A 34 -6.77 -4.05 23.08
C ILE A 34 -5.44 -3.43 22.64
N LEU A 35 -4.92 -3.91 21.51
CA LEU A 35 -3.70 -3.37 20.93
C LEU A 35 -3.94 -1.95 20.42
N SER A 36 -3.02 -1.03 20.72
CA SER A 36 -3.08 0.35 20.25
C SER A 36 -2.81 0.46 18.74
N GLU A 37 -3.15 1.61 18.16
CA GLU A 37 -2.76 1.92 16.78
C GLU A 37 -1.23 1.95 16.62
N SER A 38 -0.76 1.49 15.45
CA SER A 38 0.64 1.58 15.07
C SER A 38 1.00 2.98 14.57
N ASN A 39 2.28 3.33 14.68
CA ASN A 39 2.83 4.60 14.23
C ASN A 39 3.76 4.42 13.01
N GLY A 40 4.14 5.54 12.39
CA GLY A 40 5.06 5.57 11.25
C GLY A 40 4.45 6.15 9.98
N LYS A 41 5.32 6.76 9.18
CA LYS A 41 5.00 7.22 7.81
C LYS A 41 4.84 6.00 6.89
N ILE A 42 4.17 6.22 5.76
CA ILE A 42 4.06 5.18 4.72
C ILE A 42 5.45 4.82 4.22
N ASN A 43 5.68 3.55 3.88
CA ASN A 43 6.93 3.00 3.35
C ASN A 43 8.14 3.21 4.28
N ASN A 44 7.93 3.25 5.59
CA ASN A 44 9.01 3.25 6.59
C ASN A 44 9.17 1.86 7.21
N ILE A 45 10.42 1.46 7.44
CA ILE A 45 10.79 0.27 8.21
C ILE A 45 11.68 0.69 9.38
N SER A 46 11.33 0.24 10.58
CA SER A 46 12.17 0.34 11.77
C SER A 46 13.04 -0.91 11.87
N ILE A 47 14.36 -0.74 11.73
CA ILE A 47 15.34 -1.82 11.81
C ILE A 47 15.94 -1.83 13.22
N PHE A 48 15.61 -2.83 14.02
CA PHE A 48 16.23 -3.01 15.34
C PHE A 48 17.41 -3.96 15.21
N ILE A 49 18.62 -3.43 15.37
CA ILE A 49 19.86 -4.15 15.12
C ILE A 49 20.99 -3.51 15.92
N ASP A 50 21.93 -4.34 16.40
CA ASP A 50 23.12 -3.84 17.09
C ASP A 50 24.02 -3.05 16.12
N GLU A 51 24.62 -1.98 16.62
CA GLU A 51 25.39 -1.01 15.82
C GLU A 51 26.53 -1.66 15.02
N ASN A 52 27.24 -2.61 15.63
CA ASN A 52 28.30 -3.34 14.95
C ASN A 52 27.80 -4.18 13.76
N LEU A 53 26.59 -4.73 13.84
CA LEU A 53 26.00 -5.50 12.74
C LEU A 53 25.47 -4.57 11.64
N TRP A 54 24.96 -3.40 12.02
CA TRP A 54 24.46 -2.37 11.09
C TRP A 54 25.57 -1.71 10.27
N ASN A 55 26.73 -1.49 10.89
CA ASN A 55 27.91 -0.91 10.25
C ASN A 55 28.73 -1.94 9.45
N GLY A 56 28.34 -3.22 9.50
CA GLY A 56 28.98 -4.30 8.75
C GLY A 56 28.11 -4.86 7.62
N GLU A 57 28.52 -6.03 7.12
CA GLU A 57 27.93 -6.75 5.98
C GLU A 57 26.42 -7.03 6.10
N ILE A 58 25.90 -7.23 7.33
CA ILE A 58 24.47 -7.46 7.55
C ILE A 58 23.69 -6.18 7.24
N GLY A 59 24.16 -5.03 7.74
CA GLY A 59 23.55 -3.74 7.42
C GLY A 59 23.62 -3.41 5.94
N ASP A 60 24.73 -3.75 5.27
CA ASP A 60 24.85 -3.60 3.81
C ASP A 60 23.84 -4.47 3.06
N SER A 61 23.67 -5.73 3.47
CA SER A 61 22.64 -6.63 2.92
C SER A 61 21.23 -6.05 3.11
N ILE A 62 20.91 -5.54 4.30
CA ILE A 62 19.62 -4.89 4.58
C ILE A 62 19.41 -3.69 3.65
N ARG A 63 20.38 -2.78 3.53
CA ARG A 63 20.28 -1.60 2.65
C ARG A 63 20.11 -2.02 1.19
N LYS A 64 20.90 -2.97 0.71
CA LYS A 64 20.83 -3.49 -0.67
C LYS A 64 19.46 -4.07 -1.02
N LYS A 65 18.78 -4.71 -0.06
CA LYS A 65 17.47 -5.35 -0.31
C LYS A 65 16.29 -4.41 -0.09
N PHE A 66 16.26 -3.71 1.05
CA PHE A 66 15.08 -2.94 1.48
C PHE A 66 15.15 -1.46 1.08
N ALA A 67 16.31 -0.96 0.68
CA ALA A 67 16.49 0.37 0.10
C ALA A 67 16.94 0.29 -1.38
N ALA A 68 16.67 -0.83 -2.05
CA ALA A 68 16.85 -0.94 -3.50
C ALA A 68 16.03 0.14 -4.23
N PRO A 69 16.45 0.60 -5.42
CA PRO A 69 15.68 1.54 -6.23
C PRO A 69 14.29 1.00 -6.58
N VAL A 70 13.31 1.90 -6.70
CA VAL A 70 11.96 1.59 -7.18
C VAL A 70 11.94 1.60 -8.71
N ASP A 71 11.44 0.51 -9.31
CA ASP A 71 11.31 0.41 -10.76
C ASP A 71 10.37 1.49 -11.34
N GLY A 72 10.78 2.08 -12.46
CA GLY A 72 9.97 3.03 -13.24
C GLY A 72 9.97 4.47 -12.70
N LEU A 73 10.84 4.81 -11.75
CA LEU A 73 11.09 6.21 -11.37
C LEU A 73 12.22 6.82 -12.22
N PRO A 74 12.10 8.09 -12.65
CA PRO A 74 13.17 8.77 -13.40
C PRO A 74 14.40 9.09 -12.54
N GLN A 75 14.22 9.18 -11.22
CA GLN A 75 15.30 9.35 -10.25
C GLN A 75 15.23 8.18 -9.27
N GLU A 76 16.38 7.59 -8.95
CA GLU A 76 16.44 6.46 -8.01
C GLU A 76 15.96 6.91 -6.63
N GLU A 77 14.92 6.22 -6.14
CA GLU A 77 14.40 6.39 -4.78
C GLU A 77 14.25 5.02 -4.12
N PRO A 78 14.59 4.87 -2.84
CA PRO A 78 14.61 3.57 -2.18
C PRO A 78 13.20 3.03 -1.94
N LEU A 79 13.02 1.72 -2.08
CA LEU A 79 11.75 1.00 -1.80
C LEU A 79 11.13 1.42 -0.46
N PHE A 80 11.96 1.53 0.59
CA PHE A 80 11.55 1.96 1.92
C PHE A 80 12.56 2.93 2.52
N ASN A 81 12.10 3.83 3.39
CA ASN A 81 13.00 4.57 4.28
C ASN A 81 13.32 3.69 5.49
N LEU A 82 14.61 3.44 5.72
CA LEU A 82 15.08 2.61 6.81
C LEU A 82 15.49 3.49 8.00
N ASN A 83 14.91 3.24 9.17
CA ASN A 83 15.31 3.90 10.41
C ASN A 83 15.92 2.86 11.33
N GLN A 84 17.20 2.99 11.64
CA GLN A 84 17.91 2.05 12.51
C GLN A 84 17.76 2.44 13.98
N TYR A 85 17.60 1.42 14.82
CA TYR A 85 17.48 1.54 16.27
C TYR A 85 18.30 0.43 16.95
N PRO A 86 18.97 0.72 18.08
CA PRO A 86 19.60 -0.32 18.90
C PRO A 86 18.57 -1.32 19.42
N THR A 87 18.94 -2.60 19.51
CA THR A 87 18.06 -3.66 20.05
C THR A 87 17.64 -3.41 21.50
N LYS A 88 18.49 -2.73 22.29
CA LYS A 88 18.27 -2.41 23.70
C LYS A 88 17.06 -1.50 23.97
N ILE A 89 16.63 -0.74 22.97
CA ILE A 89 15.48 0.17 23.08
C ILE A 89 14.21 -0.42 22.44
N PHE A 90 14.19 -1.74 22.20
CA PHE A 90 13.03 -2.43 21.66
C PHE A 90 11.97 -2.68 22.74
N ASP A 91 11.39 -1.59 23.25
CA ASP A 91 10.30 -1.61 24.22
C ASP A 91 9.24 -0.53 23.91
N GLY A 92 8.13 -0.57 24.66
CA GLY A 92 7.14 0.51 24.72
C GLY A 92 6.70 1.08 23.37
N ILE A 93 7.08 2.35 23.12
CA ILE A 93 6.69 3.10 21.92
C ILE A 93 7.43 2.59 20.67
N ALA A 94 8.68 2.15 20.81
CA ALA A 94 9.50 1.69 19.69
C ALA A 94 8.89 0.44 19.04
N GLN A 95 8.32 -0.44 19.88
CA GLN A 95 7.56 -1.62 19.46
C GLN A 95 6.27 -1.29 18.71
N LYS A 96 5.77 -0.05 18.73
CA LYS A 96 4.52 0.34 18.02
C LYS A 96 4.73 0.74 16.55
N SER A 97 5.95 0.68 16.05
CA SER A 97 6.26 0.93 14.63
C SER A 97 5.47 -0.04 13.73
N ARG A 98 4.89 0.47 12.63
CA ARG A 98 4.04 -0.34 11.73
C ARG A 98 4.78 -1.49 11.04
N ASN A 99 6.01 -1.25 10.58
CA ASN A 99 6.86 -2.27 9.98
C ASN A 99 8.18 -2.34 10.75
N ILE A 100 8.50 -3.52 11.25
CA ILE A 100 9.67 -3.78 12.09
C ILE A 100 10.45 -4.94 11.50
N ILE A 101 11.76 -4.77 11.32
CA ILE A 101 12.70 -5.89 11.13
C ILE A 101 13.63 -5.89 12.34
N TYR A 102 13.55 -6.93 13.14
CA TYR A 102 14.39 -7.14 14.31
C TYR A 102 15.46 -8.17 13.96
N VAL A 103 16.73 -7.76 14.01
CA VAL A 103 17.88 -8.57 13.64
C VAL A 103 18.75 -8.79 14.87
N GLN A 104 19.03 -10.05 15.18
CA GLN A 104 19.84 -10.38 16.35
C GLN A 104 20.75 -11.58 16.09
N LYS A 105 22.02 -11.41 16.48
CA LYS A 105 22.98 -12.51 16.57
C LYS A 105 22.85 -13.19 17.94
N GLY A 106 22.66 -14.51 17.95
CA GLY A 106 22.34 -15.25 19.18
C GLY A 106 22.64 -16.74 19.10
N GLN A 107 21.94 -17.55 19.89
CA GLN A 107 22.19 -19.00 19.99
C GLN A 107 21.38 -19.84 19.01
N LYS A 108 20.44 -19.24 18.27
CA LYS A 108 19.53 -19.94 17.37
C LYS A 108 19.42 -19.19 16.05
N ASN A 109 19.26 -19.97 14.98
CA ASN A 109 18.86 -19.44 13.68
C ASN A 109 17.34 -19.45 13.60
N GLY A 110 16.76 -18.47 12.93
CA GLY A 110 15.32 -18.44 12.74
C GLY A 110 14.83 -17.24 11.97
N PHE A 111 13.68 -17.46 11.33
CA PHE A 111 12.87 -16.40 10.75
C PHE A 111 11.46 -16.53 11.29
N ASN A 112 10.86 -15.42 11.71
CA ASN A 112 9.47 -15.40 12.16
C ASN A 112 8.80 -14.10 11.75
N GLU A 113 7.65 -14.19 11.08
CA GLU A 113 6.75 -13.05 10.83
C GLU A 113 5.66 -13.06 11.89
N GLN A 114 5.47 -11.93 12.56
CA GLN A 114 4.39 -11.70 13.50
C GLN A 114 3.53 -10.55 12.99
N VAL A 115 2.21 -10.74 13.04
CA VAL A 115 1.23 -9.75 12.62
C VAL A 115 0.53 -9.23 13.85
N ASN A 116 0.47 -7.91 13.99
CA ASN A 116 -0.18 -7.23 15.10
C ASN A 116 0.31 -7.71 16.48
N GLN A 117 1.63 -7.81 16.67
CA GLN A 117 2.19 -8.29 17.93
C GLN A 117 2.07 -7.23 19.06
N TYR A 118 2.32 -5.96 18.72
CA TYR A 118 2.37 -4.86 19.68
C TYR A 118 1.39 -3.72 19.35
N ALA A 119 1.05 -3.56 18.08
CA ALA A 119 0.13 -2.53 17.59
C ALA A 119 -0.65 -2.99 16.34
N LYS A 120 -1.66 -2.23 15.90
CA LYS A 120 -2.46 -2.56 14.70
C LYS A 120 -2.59 -1.35 13.74
N PRO A 121 -2.51 -1.56 12.41
CA PRO A 121 -1.95 -2.74 11.75
C PRO A 121 -0.42 -2.81 11.95
N GLN A 122 0.18 -3.99 12.02
CA GLN A 122 1.63 -4.11 12.20
C GLN A 122 2.19 -5.39 11.58
N LYS A 123 3.41 -5.29 11.03
CA LYS A 123 4.27 -6.38 10.59
C LYS A 123 5.60 -6.35 11.34
N VAL A 124 5.95 -7.45 12.02
CA VAL A 124 7.22 -7.63 12.73
C VAL A 124 7.93 -8.85 12.18
N PHE A 125 9.16 -8.69 11.73
CA PHE A 125 9.97 -9.76 11.18
C PHE A 125 11.20 -9.96 12.06
N TYR A 126 11.33 -11.14 12.66
CA TYR A 126 12.52 -11.52 13.42
C TYR A 126 13.47 -12.29 12.52
N VAL A 127 14.72 -11.84 12.45
CA VAL A 127 15.82 -12.47 11.72
C VAL A 127 16.92 -12.80 12.73
N LEU A 128 17.07 -14.08 13.04
CA LEU A 128 17.98 -14.59 14.05
C LEU A 128 19.04 -15.49 13.40
N GLY A 129 20.30 -15.37 13.84
CA GLY A 129 21.39 -16.25 13.41
C GLY A 129 22.51 -16.37 14.43
N LYS A 130 23.30 -17.45 14.40
CA LYS A 130 24.46 -17.63 15.28
C LYS A 130 25.69 -16.91 14.72
N THR A 131 25.79 -16.84 13.41
CA THR A 131 26.86 -16.18 12.64
C THR A 131 26.31 -15.07 11.75
N ASN A 132 27.19 -14.23 11.21
CA ASN A 132 26.77 -13.21 10.27
C ASN A 132 26.26 -13.86 8.97
N ASP A 133 26.97 -14.87 8.47
CA ASP A 133 26.59 -15.63 7.27
C ASP A 133 25.18 -16.21 7.36
N GLU A 134 24.80 -16.77 8.52
CA GLU A 134 23.45 -17.30 8.72
C GLU A 134 22.38 -16.19 8.71
N ILE A 135 22.67 -15.01 9.26
CA ILE A 135 21.75 -13.87 9.19
C ILE A 135 21.59 -13.41 7.74
N ILE A 136 22.71 -13.25 7.01
CA ILE A 136 22.71 -12.86 5.60
C ILE A 136 21.93 -13.87 4.77
N LYS A 137 22.14 -15.17 4.99
CA LYS A 137 21.39 -16.23 4.32
C LYS A 137 19.87 -16.09 4.54
N VAL A 138 19.43 -15.83 5.77
CA VAL A 138 18.00 -15.59 6.04
C VAL A 138 17.50 -14.34 5.32
N LEU A 139 18.27 -13.25 5.32
CA LEU A 139 17.89 -12.02 4.60
C LEU A 139 17.77 -12.25 3.09
N GLU A 140 18.70 -12.98 2.49
CA GLU A 140 18.67 -13.35 1.08
C GLU A 140 17.42 -14.19 0.76
N GLU A 141 17.14 -15.22 1.55
CA GLU A 141 16.00 -16.12 1.35
C GLU A 141 14.64 -15.46 1.60
N LYS A 142 14.55 -14.48 2.51
CA LYS A 142 13.26 -13.93 2.99
C LYS A 142 12.96 -12.52 2.53
N SER A 143 13.94 -11.75 2.08
CA SER A 143 13.76 -10.33 1.69
C SER A 143 12.59 -10.11 0.73
N ALA A 144 12.48 -10.90 -0.34
CA ALA A 144 11.38 -10.76 -1.31
C ALA A 144 9.99 -10.95 -0.66
N ALA A 145 9.85 -11.93 0.23
CA ALA A 145 8.60 -12.17 0.96
C ALA A 145 8.27 -11.04 1.96
N ILE A 146 9.29 -10.54 2.67
CA ILE A 146 9.16 -9.40 3.60
C ILE A 146 8.71 -8.16 2.84
N ILE A 147 9.39 -7.80 1.74
CA ILE A 147 9.06 -6.64 0.90
C ILE A 147 7.61 -6.75 0.41
N LYS A 148 7.20 -7.93 -0.09
CA LYS A 148 5.82 -8.17 -0.54
C LYS A 148 4.80 -7.99 0.59
N SER A 149 5.08 -8.54 1.78
CA SER A 149 4.19 -8.44 2.95
C SER A 149 4.04 -6.99 3.43
N ILE A 150 5.15 -6.24 3.50
CA ILE A 150 5.14 -4.83 3.87
C ILE A 150 4.37 -4.00 2.82
N LYS A 151 4.71 -4.09 1.53
CA LYS A 151 4.02 -3.34 0.48
C LYS A 151 2.51 -3.57 0.49
N ALA A 152 2.07 -4.82 0.63
CA ALA A 152 0.64 -5.13 0.71
C ALA A 152 -0.04 -4.47 1.92
N SER A 153 0.61 -4.49 3.09
CA SER A 153 0.11 -3.83 4.29
C SER A 153 0.07 -2.31 4.14
N GLU A 154 1.10 -1.72 3.54
CA GLU A 154 1.21 -0.27 3.29
C GLU A 154 0.17 0.23 2.30
N ILE A 155 -0.15 -0.53 1.24
CA ILE A 155 -1.25 -0.20 0.31
C ILE A 155 -2.58 -0.11 1.06
N ILE A 156 -2.86 -1.09 1.93
CA ILE A 156 -4.09 -1.11 2.74
C ILE A 156 -4.14 0.09 3.69
N GLU A 157 -3.04 0.37 4.39
CA GLU A 157 -2.95 1.53 5.28
C GLU A 157 -3.15 2.85 4.53
N ASN A 158 -2.55 2.99 3.34
CA ASN A 158 -2.71 4.17 2.51
C ASN A 158 -4.19 4.33 2.09
N GLN A 159 -4.85 3.25 1.66
CA GLN A 159 -6.30 3.24 1.38
C GLN A 159 -7.15 3.62 2.60
N VAL A 160 -6.77 3.19 3.81
CA VAL A 160 -7.45 3.60 5.05
C VAL A 160 -7.29 5.10 5.30
N ARG A 161 -6.10 5.66 5.07
CA ARG A 161 -5.85 7.11 5.19
C ARG A 161 -6.62 7.92 4.16
N LEU A 162 -6.70 7.43 2.91
CA LEU A 162 -7.47 8.06 1.84
C LEU A 162 -8.97 8.13 2.18
N LYS A 163 -9.51 7.13 2.90
CA LYS A 163 -10.92 7.10 3.33
C LYS A 163 -11.31 8.16 4.35
N LYS A 164 -10.35 8.84 4.99
CA LYS A 164 -10.65 9.87 6.01
C LYS A 164 -11.39 11.07 5.43
N ALA A 165 -11.22 11.35 4.14
CA ALA A 165 -12.00 12.35 3.43
C ALA A 165 -12.14 11.93 1.96
N LEU A 166 -13.19 11.14 1.71
CA LEU A 166 -13.45 10.55 0.39
C LEU A 166 -13.99 11.58 -0.60
N VAL A 167 -13.51 11.45 -1.83
CA VAL A 167 -14.14 12.02 -3.02
C VAL A 167 -15.08 10.96 -3.59
N SER A 168 -16.27 11.39 -4.04
CA SER A 168 -17.26 10.47 -4.61
C SER A 168 -16.70 9.75 -5.85
N ASP A 169 -16.84 8.42 -5.89
CA ASP A 169 -16.51 7.58 -7.03
C ASP A 169 -17.70 7.32 -7.97
N GLN A 170 -18.81 8.05 -7.79
CA GLN A 170 -20.06 7.86 -8.57
C GLN A 170 -19.81 7.83 -10.09
N LYS A 171 -19.04 8.78 -10.63
CA LYS A 171 -18.75 8.83 -12.08
C LYS A 171 -17.96 7.61 -12.56
N VAL A 172 -17.08 7.08 -11.72
CA VAL A 172 -16.31 5.86 -12.01
C VAL A 172 -17.24 4.64 -12.03
N ARG A 173 -18.17 4.55 -11.07
CA ARG A 173 -19.17 3.48 -11.01
C ARG A 173 -20.10 3.49 -12.22
N GLU A 174 -20.67 4.65 -12.53
CA GLU A 174 -21.66 4.80 -13.61
C GLU A 174 -21.07 4.49 -14.99
N LYS A 175 -19.82 4.88 -15.25
CA LYS A 175 -19.19 4.70 -16.56
C LYS A 175 -18.51 3.34 -16.74
N PHE A 176 -17.90 2.82 -15.69
CA PHE A 176 -17.03 1.65 -15.80
C PHE A 176 -17.48 0.45 -14.98
N GLY A 177 -18.55 0.55 -14.18
CA GLY A 177 -19.04 -0.56 -13.37
C GLY A 177 -18.05 -0.97 -12.28
N ILE A 178 -17.22 -0.04 -11.79
CA ILE A 178 -16.21 -0.28 -10.77
C ILE A 178 -16.30 0.75 -9.65
N GLY A 179 -16.05 0.32 -8.41
CA GLY A 179 -15.83 1.21 -7.27
C GLY A 179 -14.35 1.51 -7.08
N LEU A 180 -14.02 2.72 -6.60
CA LEU A 180 -12.65 3.19 -6.40
C LEU A 180 -12.56 4.04 -5.13
N THR A 181 -11.52 3.86 -4.31
CA THR A 181 -11.27 4.69 -3.12
C THR A 181 -10.48 5.93 -3.53
N ILE A 182 -11.20 7.01 -3.87
CA ILE A 182 -10.58 8.29 -4.22
C ILE A 182 -10.42 9.12 -2.95
N GLY A 183 -9.19 9.47 -2.61
CA GLY A 183 -8.90 10.18 -1.36
C GLY A 183 -9.02 11.70 -1.47
N TYR A 184 -8.72 12.36 -0.35
CA TYR A 184 -8.80 13.81 -0.21
C TYR A 184 -7.92 14.56 -1.21
N GLY A 185 -8.45 15.67 -1.73
CA GLY A 185 -7.74 16.60 -2.61
C GLY A 185 -7.85 16.27 -4.10
N TYR A 186 -8.34 15.08 -4.45
CA TYR A 186 -8.64 14.72 -5.84
C TYR A 186 -9.94 15.37 -6.32
N LYS A 187 -10.00 15.69 -7.62
CA LYS A 187 -11.18 16.23 -8.31
C LYS A 187 -11.26 15.64 -9.72
N TYR A 188 -12.45 15.57 -10.29
CA TYR A 188 -12.61 15.20 -11.70
C TYR A 188 -12.25 16.39 -12.57
N ASP A 189 -11.13 16.28 -13.28
CA ASP A 189 -10.61 17.32 -14.17
C ASP A 189 -11.24 17.21 -15.56
N MET A 190 -11.42 15.98 -16.05
CA MET A 190 -12.05 15.70 -17.34
C MET A 190 -13.00 14.51 -17.22
N VAL A 191 -14.19 14.65 -17.79
CA VAL A 191 -15.22 13.61 -17.83
C VAL A 191 -15.75 13.50 -19.24
N LYS A 192 -15.42 12.41 -19.93
CA LYS A 192 -15.92 12.02 -21.25
C LYS A 192 -16.67 10.69 -21.13
N ASP A 193 -17.25 10.21 -22.22
CA ASP A 193 -18.03 8.96 -22.21
C ASP A 193 -17.21 7.76 -21.76
N ASN A 194 -16.04 7.56 -22.39
CA ASN A 194 -15.15 6.42 -22.13
C ASN A 194 -13.81 6.82 -21.47
N PHE A 195 -13.75 7.99 -20.84
CA PHE A 195 -12.51 8.51 -20.24
C PHE A 195 -12.80 9.41 -19.04
N LEU A 196 -12.09 9.18 -17.94
CA LEU A 196 -12.08 10.03 -16.76
C LEU A 196 -10.64 10.41 -16.42
N TRP A 197 -10.41 11.69 -16.14
CA TRP A 197 -9.19 12.19 -15.53
C TRP A 197 -9.51 12.77 -14.15
N ILE A 198 -8.88 12.20 -13.13
CA ILE A 198 -9.04 12.57 -11.72
C ILE A 198 -7.69 13.10 -11.23
N ARG A 199 -7.65 14.35 -10.77
CA ARG A 199 -6.39 15.05 -10.48
C ARG A 199 -6.39 15.65 -9.07
N LYS A 200 -5.24 15.58 -8.41
CA LYS A 200 -4.94 16.23 -7.13
C LYS A 200 -3.79 17.20 -7.33
N GLU A 201 -4.08 18.48 -7.15
CA GLU A 201 -3.11 19.56 -7.29
C GLU A 201 -2.29 19.73 -6.00
N PHE A 202 -1.00 19.98 -6.18
CA PHE A 202 -0.03 20.40 -5.17
C PHE A 202 0.53 21.77 -5.53
N SER A 203 1.23 22.42 -4.60
CA SER A 203 1.87 23.72 -4.85
C SER A 203 2.92 23.70 -5.97
N THR A 204 3.51 22.55 -6.26
CA THR A 204 4.63 22.39 -7.20
C THR A 204 4.41 21.27 -8.22
N GLY A 205 3.16 20.83 -8.43
CA GLY A 205 2.88 19.68 -9.28
C GLY A 205 1.51 19.06 -9.01
N TYR A 206 1.26 17.86 -9.54
CA TYR A 206 0.00 17.16 -9.37
C TYR A 206 0.16 15.64 -9.45
N ASN A 207 -0.79 14.94 -8.85
CA ASN A 207 -1.06 13.51 -9.06
C ASN A 207 -2.29 13.35 -9.95
N SER A 208 -2.22 12.47 -10.93
CA SER A 208 -3.30 12.21 -11.88
C SER A 208 -3.63 10.73 -11.95
N ILE A 209 -4.92 10.43 -12.06
CA ILE A 209 -5.45 9.10 -12.32
C ILE A 209 -6.32 9.17 -13.56
N LEU A 210 -6.04 8.32 -14.53
CA LEU A 210 -6.87 8.10 -15.70
C LEU A 210 -7.63 6.79 -15.54
N VAL A 211 -8.90 6.79 -15.93
CA VAL A 211 -9.73 5.58 -16.02
C VAL A 211 -10.40 5.56 -17.39
N TYR A 212 -10.14 4.51 -18.16
CA TYR A 212 -10.70 4.30 -19.49
C TYR A 212 -10.70 2.82 -19.83
N GLN A 213 -11.26 2.46 -20.98
CA GLN A 213 -11.32 1.08 -21.44
C GLN A 213 -10.94 0.97 -22.90
N VAL A 214 -10.37 -0.18 -23.27
CA VAL A 214 -10.04 -0.54 -24.65
C VAL A 214 -10.50 -1.97 -24.94
N PRO A 215 -10.80 -2.32 -26.20
CA PRO A 215 -11.02 -3.71 -26.63
C PRO A 215 -9.86 -4.64 -26.26
N ILE A 216 -10.12 -5.95 -26.16
CA ILE A 216 -9.11 -6.95 -25.75
C ILE A 216 -7.92 -6.99 -26.72
N ASP A 217 -8.19 -6.92 -28.02
CA ASP A 217 -7.22 -6.95 -29.12
C ASP A 217 -6.31 -5.71 -29.17
N VAL A 218 -6.62 -4.64 -28.45
CA VAL A 218 -5.70 -3.51 -28.29
C VAL A 218 -4.47 -3.90 -27.47
N ILE A 219 -4.60 -4.84 -26.53
CA ILE A 219 -3.50 -5.30 -25.66
C ILE A 219 -3.01 -6.69 -26.06
N GLU A 220 -3.92 -7.59 -26.42
CA GLU A 220 -3.63 -8.96 -26.85
C GLU A 220 -3.79 -9.08 -28.37
N ASN A 221 -2.77 -8.66 -29.12
CA ASN A 221 -2.65 -8.88 -30.56
C ASN A 221 -1.30 -9.53 -30.91
N ASP A 222 -0.94 -9.51 -32.19
CA ASP A 222 0.27 -10.17 -32.71
C ASP A 222 1.61 -9.54 -32.25
N LYS A 223 1.57 -8.35 -31.65
CA LYS A 223 2.76 -7.67 -31.09
C LYS A 223 3.00 -8.02 -29.63
N GLU A 224 4.18 -7.67 -29.13
CA GLU A 224 4.48 -7.77 -27.71
C GLU A 224 3.52 -6.91 -26.87
N VAL A 225 3.09 -7.44 -25.72
CA VAL A 225 2.14 -6.74 -24.83
C VAL A 225 2.65 -5.36 -24.41
N ILE A 226 3.96 -5.22 -24.18
CA ILE A 226 4.56 -3.93 -23.81
C ILE A 226 4.43 -2.89 -24.94
N GLU A 227 4.68 -3.27 -26.20
CA GLU A 227 4.52 -2.38 -27.35
C GLU A 227 3.05 -1.94 -27.50
N ASN A 228 2.12 -2.86 -27.29
CA ASN A 228 0.69 -2.59 -27.33
C ASN A 228 0.26 -1.62 -26.22
N VAL A 229 0.77 -1.81 -25.00
CA VAL A 229 0.52 -0.89 -23.89
C VAL A 229 1.06 0.50 -24.23
N ILE A 230 2.30 0.63 -24.71
CA ILE A 230 2.90 1.92 -25.08
C ILE A 230 2.07 2.61 -26.17
N SER A 231 1.73 1.89 -27.25
CA SER A 231 0.96 2.44 -28.36
C SER A 231 -0.42 2.92 -27.93
N MET A 232 -1.11 2.13 -27.09
CA MET A 232 -2.40 2.49 -26.50
C MET A 232 -2.27 3.75 -25.63
N ARG A 233 -1.27 3.78 -24.75
CA ARG A 233 -1.02 4.88 -23.82
C ARG A 233 -0.76 6.19 -24.56
N ASP A 234 0.11 6.18 -25.56
CA ASP A 234 0.47 7.36 -26.34
C ASP A 234 -0.72 7.86 -27.17
N SER A 235 -1.56 6.95 -27.68
CA SER A 235 -2.79 7.32 -28.37
C SER A 235 -3.78 8.03 -27.43
N ILE A 236 -3.96 7.53 -26.20
CA ILE A 236 -4.84 8.14 -25.20
C ILE A 236 -4.25 9.48 -24.70
N GLY A 237 -2.94 9.54 -24.47
CA GLY A 237 -2.21 10.74 -24.08
C GLY A 237 -2.34 11.84 -25.13
N LYS A 238 -2.10 11.53 -26.40
CA LYS A 238 -2.25 12.45 -27.53
C LYS A 238 -3.66 13.03 -27.68
N LEU A 239 -4.69 12.27 -27.34
CA LEU A 239 -6.08 12.70 -27.49
C LEU A 239 -6.58 13.55 -26.31
N ASN A 240 -6.01 13.37 -25.11
CA ASN A 240 -6.62 13.88 -23.88
C ASN A 240 -5.69 14.73 -23.01
N ILE A 241 -4.38 14.55 -23.08
CA ILE A 241 -3.42 15.13 -22.15
C ILE A 241 -2.44 16.02 -22.92
N HIS A 242 -2.66 17.33 -22.83
CA HIS A 242 -1.89 18.35 -23.53
C HIS A 242 -1.20 19.29 -22.55
N GLY A 243 -0.04 19.80 -22.96
CA GLY A 243 0.63 20.89 -22.26
C GLY A 243 -0.04 22.23 -22.53
N VAL A 244 0.53 23.28 -21.94
CA VAL A 244 0.07 24.66 -22.15
C VAL A 244 0.47 25.16 -23.54
N LEU A 245 1.60 24.68 -24.08
CA LEU A 245 2.09 25.05 -25.39
C LEU A 245 1.37 24.29 -26.51
N PRO A 246 1.12 24.92 -27.68
CA PRO A 246 0.57 24.23 -28.85
C PRO A 246 1.44 23.03 -29.26
N ASN A 247 0.81 22.01 -29.85
CA ASN A 247 1.48 20.81 -30.36
C ASN A 247 2.29 20.05 -29.29
N THR A 248 1.86 20.10 -28.03
CA THR A 248 2.39 19.28 -26.94
C THR A 248 1.35 18.28 -26.47
N TRP A 249 1.78 17.05 -26.21
CA TRP A 249 0.91 15.99 -25.68
C TRP A 249 1.71 14.91 -24.97
N MET A 250 1.06 14.19 -24.06
CA MET A 250 1.72 13.13 -23.30
C MET A 250 2.07 11.92 -24.18
N ILE A 251 3.29 11.46 -24.05
CA ILE A 251 3.81 10.18 -24.57
C ILE A 251 4.56 9.43 -23.46
N THR A 252 4.78 8.15 -23.67
CA THR A 252 5.78 7.36 -22.95
C THR A 252 7.17 7.85 -23.33
N GLU A 253 8.09 7.95 -22.37
CA GLU A 253 9.47 8.35 -22.65
C GLU A 253 10.15 7.37 -23.63
N ASP A 254 10.64 7.86 -24.75
CA ASP A 254 11.24 7.04 -25.82
C ASP A 254 12.62 6.48 -25.44
N ALA A 255 13.31 7.09 -24.47
CA ALA A 255 14.69 6.76 -24.12
C ALA A 255 14.83 5.39 -23.42
N TYR A 256 13.79 4.93 -22.72
CA TYR A 256 13.83 3.69 -21.95
C TYR A 256 12.50 2.94 -22.03
N SER A 257 12.57 1.64 -22.32
CA SER A 257 11.37 0.80 -22.27
C SER A 257 10.83 0.73 -20.84
N PRO A 258 9.50 0.90 -20.65
CA PRO A 258 8.87 0.66 -19.36
C PRO A 258 9.04 -0.79 -18.91
N TYR A 259 8.99 -0.99 -17.59
CA TYR A 259 8.92 -2.29 -16.95
C TYR A 259 7.50 -2.85 -17.07
N ILE A 260 7.37 -4.14 -17.37
CA ILE A 260 6.08 -4.84 -17.40
C ILE A 260 6.11 -6.06 -16.46
N PHE A 261 5.01 -6.25 -15.74
CA PHE A 261 4.82 -7.36 -14.80
C PHE A 261 3.44 -7.98 -14.98
N ASP A 262 3.39 -9.31 -14.94
CA ASP A 262 2.13 -10.04 -14.77
C ASP A 262 1.70 -10.01 -13.30
N THR A 263 0.45 -9.63 -13.07
CA THR A 263 -0.16 -9.61 -11.75
C THR A 263 -1.64 -9.95 -11.81
N THR A 264 -2.30 -9.89 -10.67
CA THR A 264 -3.72 -10.17 -10.56
C THR A 264 -4.38 -9.13 -9.66
N ILE A 265 -5.46 -8.51 -10.15
CA ILE A 265 -6.30 -7.61 -9.37
C ILE A 265 -7.71 -8.19 -9.33
N GLN A 266 -8.26 -8.39 -8.12
CA GLN A 266 -9.61 -8.94 -7.93
C GLN A 266 -9.82 -10.27 -8.69
N GLY A 267 -8.79 -11.12 -8.76
CA GLY A 267 -8.82 -12.40 -9.47
C GLY A 267 -8.73 -12.31 -11.00
N LYS A 268 -8.59 -11.11 -11.57
CA LYS A 268 -8.46 -10.89 -13.03
C LYS A 268 -6.99 -10.75 -13.42
N LYS A 269 -6.62 -11.31 -14.58
CA LYS A 269 -5.29 -11.13 -15.18
C LYS A 269 -5.04 -9.63 -15.39
N THR A 270 -3.87 -9.16 -15.01
CA THR A 270 -3.52 -7.74 -15.10
C THR A 270 -2.08 -7.59 -15.53
N TYR A 271 -1.83 -6.71 -16.50
CA TYR A 271 -0.49 -6.23 -16.79
C TYR A 271 -0.25 -4.94 -16.00
N GLU A 272 0.78 -4.94 -15.16
CA GLU A 272 1.29 -3.76 -14.47
C GLU A 272 2.48 -3.21 -15.25
N THR A 273 2.41 -1.95 -15.69
CA THR A 273 3.50 -1.29 -16.40
C THR A 273 3.99 -0.07 -15.64
N LYS A 274 5.30 0.14 -15.53
CA LYS A 274 5.93 1.28 -14.84
C LYS A 274 6.98 1.92 -15.73
N GLY A 275 6.98 3.24 -15.80
CA GLY A 275 7.97 3.96 -16.60
C GLY A 275 7.81 5.46 -16.46
N THR A 276 8.46 6.19 -17.36
CA THR A 276 8.40 7.65 -17.42
C THR A 276 7.46 8.07 -18.55
N TRP A 277 6.71 9.14 -18.33
CA TRP A 277 6.00 9.88 -19.36
C TRP A 277 6.68 11.23 -19.58
N GLU A 278 6.56 11.76 -20.78
CA GLU A 278 6.95 13.14 -21.10
C GLU A 278 5.88 13.81 -21.95
N LEU A 279 5.87 15.15 -21.93
CA LEU A 279 5.16 15.91 -22.95
C LEU A 279 6.05 16.03 -24.17
N LYS A 280 5.59 15.48 -25.30
CA LYS A 280 6.27 15.67 -26.57
C LYS A 280 6.40 17.16 -26.89
N ASN A 281 7.59 17.58 -27.30
CA ASN A 281 7.95 18.97 -27.58
C ASN A 281 7.92 19.90 -26.34
N ASP A 282 8.06 19.35 -25.13
CA ASP A 282 8.16 20.09 -23.86
C ASP A 282 9.13 19.34 -22.92
N TYR A 283 9.48 19.94 -21.78
CA TYR A 283 10.39 19.38 -20.77
C TYR A 283 9.66 18.74 -19.58
N MET A 284 8.32 18.77 -19.57
CA MET A 284 7.54 18.17 -18.51
C MET A 284 7.59 16.65 -18.61
N ALA A 285 8.07 16.00 -17.54
CA ALA A 285 8.14 14.56 -17.43
C ALA A 285 7.89 14.08 -16.00
N GLY A 286 7.63 12.79 -15.85
CA GLY A 286 7.50 12.15 -14.55
C GLY A 286 7.20 10.66 -14.64
N PRO A 287 7.12 9.96 -13.50
CA PRO A 287 6.79 8.55 -13.50
C PRO A 287 5.28 8.30 -13.68
N PHE A 288 4.96 7.14 -14.26
CA PHE A 288 3.63 6.57 -14.32
C PHE A 288 3.62 5.11 -13.85
N ILE A 289 2.43 4.66 -13.46
CA ILE A 289 2.06 3.27 -13.26
C ILE A 289 0.75 3.01 -14.01
N ASN A 290 0.67 1.90 -14.72
CA ASN A 290 -0.49 1.51 -15.51
C ASN A 290 -0.91 0.10 -15.13
N TYR A 291 -2.22 -0.11 -14.95
CA TYR A 291 -2.81 -1.41 -14.72
C TYR A 291 -3.84 -1.67 -15.82
N ALA A 292 -3.50 -2.56 -16.75
CA ALA A 292 -4.41 -3.08 -17.75
C ALA A 292 -5.08 -4.35 -17.21
N ILE A 293 -6.31 -4.22 -16.69
CA ILE A 293 -7.06 -5.30 -16.04
C ILE A 293 -8.00 -5.96 -17.05
N LYS A 294 -7.80 -7.24 -17.35
CA LYS A 294 -8.63 -8.00 -18.28
C LYS A 294 -10.02 -8.23 -17.70
N ASP A 295 -11.05 -7.69 -18.35
CA ASP A 295 -12.44 -7.80 -17.93
C ASP A 295 -13.26 -8.55 -19.00
N GLU A 296 -13.08 -9.87 -19.02
CA GLU A 296 -13.66 -10.76 -20.05
C GLU A 296 -15.18 -10.67 -20.13
N LYS A 297 -15.87 -10.47 -19.00
CA LYS A 297 -17.34 -10.30 -18.94
C LYS A 297 -17.83 -9.15 -19.84
N ASN A 298 -17.02 -8.10 -19.96
CA ASN A 298 -17.35 -6.90 -20.73
C ASN A 298 -16.51 -6.78 -22.02
N ASN A 299 -15.80 -7.85 -22.41
CA ASN A 299 -14.92 -7.89 -23.59
C ASN A 299 -13.98 -6.69 -23.71
N ARG A 300 -13.32 -6.31 -22.61
CA ARG A 300 -12.43 -5.14 -22.55
C ARG A 300 -11.22 -5.37 -21.67
N TYR A 301 -10.20 -4.55 -21.87
CA TYR A 301 -9.29 -4.15 -20.80
C TYR A 301 -9.80 -2.88 -20.15
N LEU A 302 -9.93 -2.90 -18.83
CA LEU A 302 -10.11 -1.69 -18.03
C LEU A 302 -8.73 -1.17 -17.66
N ILE A 303 -8.45 0.07 -18.03
CA ILE A 303 -7.17 0.71 -17.79
C ILE A 303 -7.31 1.70 -16.64
N LEU A 304 -6.50 1.51 -15.62
CA LEU A 304 -6.30 2.48 -14.55
C LEU A 304 -4.84 2.87 -14.54
N GLU A 305 -4.59 4.15 -14.66
CA GLU A 305 -3.25 4.69 -14.83
C GLU A 305 -3.04 5.86 -13.90
N GLY A 306 -1.95 5.83 -13.15
CA GLY A 306 -1.52 6.91 -12.30
C GLY A 306 -0.26 7.54 -12.86
N PHE A 307 -0.20 8.86 -12.94
CA PHE A 307 1.04 9.57 -13.25
C PHE A 307 1.20 10.80 -12.35
N THR A 308 2.45 11.19 -12.10
CA THR A 308 2.76 12.36 -11.27
C THR A 308 3.69 13.30 -12.02
N TYR A 309 3.42 14.60 -11.89
CA TYR A 309 4.35 15.68 -12.23
C TYR A 309 4.68 16.42 -10.93
N ASN A 310 5.92 16.39 -10.46
CA ASN A 310 6.32 17.22 -9.32
C ASN A 310 7.84 17.45 -9.30
N PRO A 311 8.37 18.46 -10.00
CA PRO A 311 9.81 18.70 -10.08
C PRO A 311 10.46 18.90 -8.70
N SER A 312 9.75 19.45 -7.72
CA SER A 312 10.31 19.84 -6.42
C SER A 312 10.25 18.76 -5.33
N LYS A 313 9.72 17.56 -5.61
CA LYS A 313 9.57 16.49 -4.60
C LYS A 313 10.01 15.13 -5.12
N SER A 314 10.39 14.25 -4.20
CA SER A 314 10.49 12.80 -4.42
C SER A 314 9.12 12.23 -4.80
N LYS A 315 9.12 11.25 -5.71
CA LYS A 315 7.93 10.75 -6.40
C LYS A 315 7.50 9.37 -5.92
N ARG A 316 8.35 8.59 -5.24
CA ARG A 316 8.01 7.24 -4.76
C ARG A 316 6.68 7.23 -4.01
N ASP A 317 6.54 8.08 -3.00
CA ASP A 317 5.34 8.08 -2.16
C ASP A 317 4.12 8.66 -2.88
N LEU A 318 4.33 9.54 -3.87
CA LEU A 318 3.27 10.04 -4.75
C LEU A 318 2.73 8.93 -5.67
N VAL A 319 3.63 8.18 -6.29
CA VAL A 319 3.32 6.99 -7.11
C VAL A 319 2.68 5.90 -6.25
N PHE A 320 3.15 5.70 -5.02
CA PHE A 320 2.56 4.72 -4.10
C PHE A 320 1.13 5.09 -3.68
N GLU A 321 0.82 6.37 -3.51
CA GLU A 321 -0.56 6.84 -3.30
C GLU A 321 -1.45 6.50 -4.52
N LEU A 322 -0.96 6.75 -5.74
CA LEU A 322 -1.66 6.40 -6.98
C LEU A 322 -1.89 4.89 -7.08
N GLU A 323 -0.88 4.08 -6.77
CA GLU A 323 -0.95 2.61 -6.76
C GLU A 323 -2.01 2.13 -5.75
N SER A 324 -2.04 2.76 -4.57
CA SER A 324 -3.01 2.47 -3.52
C SER A 324 -4.44 2.73 -3.96
N ILE A 325 -4.67 3.83 -4.70
CA ILE A 325 -5.99 4.14 -5.26
C ILE A 325 -6.35 3.10 -6.33
N ILE A 326 -5.46 2.82 -7.29
CA ILE A 326 -5.73 1.85 -8.36
C ILE A 326 -6.05 0.46 -7.79
N LYS A 327 -5.25 -0.02 -6.83
CA LYS A 327 -5.45 -1.32 -6.17
C LYS A 327 -6.68 -1.37 -5.24
N SER A 328 -7.35 -0.24 -5.01
CA SER A 328 -8.61 -0.22 -4.25
C SER A 328 -9.84 -0.60 -5.10
N ILE A 329 -9.64 -0.82 -6.40
CA ILE A 329 -10.68 -1.17 -7.35
C ILE A 329 -11.52 -2.37 -6.89
N LYS A 330 -12.83 -2.24 -7.08
CA LYS A 330 -13.81 -3.31 -6.92
C LYS A 330 -14.71 -3.37 -8.14
N PHE A 331 -14.77 -4.51 -8.82
CA PHE A 331 -15.76 -4.73 -9.87
C PHE A 331 -17.14 -4.86 -9.25
N LEU A 332 -18.07 -4.04 -9.73
CA LEU A 332 -19.48 -4.10 -9.33
C LEU A 332 -20.17 -5.15 -10.19
N LYS A 333 -21.16 -5.85 -9.60
CA LYS A 333 -21.82 -6.99 -10.25
C LYS A 333 -22.61 -6.57 -11.48
#